data_AF-A0A3M6KED4-F1
#
_entry.id   AF-A0A3M6KED4-F1
#
_cell.length_a   1.000
_cell.length_b   1.000
_cell.length_c   1.000
_cell.angle_alpha   90.00
_cell.angle_beta   90.00
_cell.angle_gamma   90.00
#
_symmetry.space_group_name_H-M   'P 1'
#
loop_
_entity.id
_entity.type
_entity.pdbx_description
1 polymer ?
#
loop_
_entity_poly.entity_id
_entity_poly.type
_entity_poly.pdbx_seq_one_letter_code
_entity_poly.pdbx_strand_id
1 'polypeptide(L)'
;MGISDENKKFLEDLLKYYIDQADSYNQFAVEYGEFSKSKREIAFGVIVGTVYSTFLQTYSNQKLEVKLDDIQEFHELIRNNLDKISKALDESKA
;
A
#
# COMPACT_ATOMS: atom_id res chain seq x y z
N MET A 1 20.81 -24.53 8.34
CA MET A 1 20.89 -23.07 8.56
C MET A 1 19.48 -22.55 8.66
N GLY A 2 19.16 -21.81 9.72
CA GLY A 2 17.86 -21.18 9.92
C GLY A 2 18.00 -19.67 9.90
N ILE A 3 16.86 -18.97 9.93
CA ILE A 3 16.81 -17.52 10.10
C ILE A 3 17.61 -17.15 11.36
N SER A 4 18.55 -16.20 11.23
CA SER A 4 19.33 -15.68 12.36
C SER A 4 18.41 -15.05 13.41
N ASP A 5 18.84 -15.04 14.67
CA ASP A 5 18.03 -14.50 15.78
C ASP A 5 17.65 -13.02 15.56
N GLU A 6 18.55 -12.25 14.94
CA GLU A 6 18.32 -10.86 14.55
C GLU A 6 17.19 -10.72 13.52
N ASN A 7 17.19 -11.57 12.48
CA ASN A 7 16.17 -11.56 11.45
C ASN A 7 14.84 -12.10 11.99
N LYS A 8 14.87 -13.07 12.92
CA LYS A 8 13.67 -13.55 13.62
C LYS A 8 13.02 -12.44 14.42
N LYS A 9 13.80 -11.71 15.22
CA LYS A 9 13.29 -10.61 16.03
C LYS A 9 12.71 -9.48 15.17
N PHE A 10 13.41 -9.12 14.09
CA PHE A 10 12.89 -8.16 13.12
C PHE A 10 11.53 -8.60 12.54
N LEU A 11 11.41 -9.86 12.12
CA LEU A 11 10.16 -10.41 11.59
C LEU A 11 9.04 -10.46 12.64
N GLU A 12 9.36 -10.79 13.90
CA GLU A 12 8.42 -10.80 15.03
C GLU A 12 7.90 -9.39 15.36
N ASP A 13 8.79 -8.40 15.39
CA ASP A 13 8.43 -6.99 15.62
C ASP A 13 7.55 -6.45 14.47
N LEU A 14 7.86 -6.84 13.23
CA LEU A 14 7.05 -6.51 12.05
C LEU A 14 5.65 -7.14 12.13
N LEU A 15 5.58 -8.42 12.49
CA LEU A 15 4.32 -9.16 12.68
C LEU A 15 3.47 -8.52 13.77
N LYS A 16 4.08 -8.20 14.91
CA LYS A 16 3.40 -7.55 16.03
C LYS A 16 2.86 -6.18 15.62
N TYR A 17 3.66 -5.37 14.94
CA TYR A 17 3.22 -4.08 14.43
C TYR A 17 1.97 -4.21 13.54
N TYR A 18 1.95 -5.13 12.58
CA TYR A 18 0.79 -5.30 11.70
C TYR A 18 -0.44 -5.90 12.42
N ILE A 19 -0.23 -6.75 13.43
CA ILE A 19 -1.32 -7.26 14.28
C ILE A 19 -1.91 -6.13 15.12
N ASP A 20 -1.08 -5.28 15.72
CA ASP A 20 -1.51 -4.13 16.52
C ASP A 20 -2.24 -3.06 15.67
N GLN A 21 -2.09 -3.11 14.34
CA GLN A 21 -2.80 -2.25 13.38
C GLN A 21 -3.97 -2.96 12.65
N ALA A 22 -4.23 -4.24 12.96
CA ALA A 22 -5.20 -5.06 12.22
C ALA A 22 -6.64 -4.51 12.29
N ASP A 23 -7.02 -3.91 13.41
CA ASP A 23 -8.32 -3.27 13.57
C ASP A 23 -8.51 -2.07 12.64
N SER A 24 -7.45 -1.30 12.38
CA SER A 24 -7.48 -0.20 11.41
C SER A 24 -7.69 -0.71 9.98
N TYR A 25 -7.06 -1.83 9.61
CA TYR A 25 -7.27 -2.45 8.29
C TYR A 25 -8.68 -3.03 8.12
N ASN A 26 -9.24 -3.63 9.18
CA ASN A 26 -10.63 -4.11 9.19
C ASN A 26 -11.61 -2.94 9.09
N GLN A 27 -11.34 -1.83 9.77
CA GLN A 27 -12.18 -0.65 9.73
C GLN A 27 -12.20 -0.02 8.33
N PHE A 28 -11.05 0.07 7.65
CA PHE A 28 -10.99 0.46 6.24
C PHE A 28 -11.76 -0.49 5.32
N ALA A 29 -11.62 -1.81 5.50
CA ALA A 29 -12.34 -2.79 4.67
C ALA A 29 -13.87 -2.70 4.83
N VAL A 30 -14.37 -2.38 6.04
CA VAL A 30 -15.79 -2.14 6.31
C VAL A 30 -16.25 -0.80 5.74
N GLU A 31 -15.51 0.28 5.97
CA GLU A 31 -15.86 1.63 5.50
C GLU A 31 -15.84 1.75 3.97
N TYR A 32 -14.93 1.05 3.27
CA TYR A 32 -14.90 1.05 1.80
C TYR A 32 -15.91 0.09 1.16
N GLY A 33 -16.49 -0.84 1.93
CA GLY A 33 -17.58 -1.73 1.48
C GLY A 33 -18.87 -0.99 1.14
N GLU A 34 -19.09 0.20 1.72
CA GLU A 34 -20.19 1.09 1.36
C GLU A 34 -19.89 1.92 0.09
N PHE A 35 -18.61 2.13 -0.24
CA PHE A 35 -18.17 2.99 -1.34
C PHE A 35 -18.14 2.29 -2.70
N SER A 36 -17.80 0.99 -2.75
CA SER A 36 -17.86 0.24 -3.99
C SER A 36 -18.07 -1.25 -3.77
N LYS A 37 -19.03 -1.83 -4.50
CA LYS A 37 -19.20 -3.29 -4.59
C LYS A 37 -18.26 -3.92 -5.62
N SER A 38 -17.50 -3.11 -6.35
CA SER A 38 -16.58 -3.55 -7.37
C SER A 38 -15.26 -3.97 -6.72
N LYS A 39 -15.01 -5.28 -6.65
CA LYS A 39 -13.72 -5.83 -6.21
C LYS A 39 -12.53 -5.21 -6.96
N ARG A 40 -12.73 -4.83 -8.23
CA ARG A 40 -11.72 -4.16 -9.07
C ARG A 40 -11.39 -2.76 -8.54
N GLU A 41 -12.40 -1.97 -8.22
CA GLU A 41 -12.20 -0.59 -7.71
C GLU A 41 -11.55 -0.61 -6.34
N ILE A 42 -11.95 -1.55 -5.47
CA ILE A 42 -11.30 -1.75 -4.17
C ILE A 42 -9.83 -2.12 -4.38
N ALA A 43 -9.54 -3.12 -5.21
CA ALA A 43 -8.16 -3.55 -5.47
C ALA A 43 -7.30 -2.43 -6.08
N PHE A 44 -7.88 -1.65 -6.99
CA PHE A 44 -7.22 -0.47 -7.56
C PHE A 44 -6.88 0.56 -6.47
N GLY A 45 -7.84 0.89 -5.60
CA GLY A 45 -7.65 1.81 -4.49
C GLY A 45 -6.59 1.34 -3.50
N VAL A 46 -6.57 0.05 -3.17
CA VAL A 46 -5.54 -0.56 -2.32
C VAL A 46 -4.15 -0.42 -2.94
N ILE A 47 -3.99 -0.73 -4.24
CA ILE A 47 -2.70 -0.60 -4.93
C ILE A 47 -2.19 0.85 -4.87
N VAL A 48 -3.02 1.82 -5.27
CA VAL A 48 -2.62 3.23 -5.28
C VAL A 48 -2.32 3.73 -3.85
N GLY A 49 -3.14 3.34 -2.88
CA GLY A 49 -2.95 3.69 -1.47
C GLY A 49 -1.65 3.13 -0.89
N THR A 50 -1.36 1.84 -1.11
CA THR A 50 -0.11 1.21 -0.65
C THR A 50 1.12 1.87 -1.26
N VAL A 51 1.08 2.18 -2.56
CA VAL A 51 2.20 2.85 -3.24
C VAL A 51 2.39 4.26 -2.70
N TYR A 52 1.32 5.01 -2.43
CA TYR A 52 1.40 6.34 -1.81
C TYR A 52 1.96 6.29 -0.37
N SER A 53 1.49 5.35 0.46
CA SER A 53 2.03 5.16 1.81
C SER A 53 3.51 4.80 1.78
N THR A 54 3.93 3.95 0.85
CA THR A 54 5.35 3.57 0.67
C THR A 54 6.19 4.78 0.25
N PHE A 55 5.67 5.62 -0.65
CA PHE A 55 6.30 6.89 -1.04
C PHE A 55 6.52 7.79 0.18
N LEU A 56 5.49 8.05 1.00
CA LEU A 56 5.61 8.87 2.21
C LEU A 56 6.61 8.26 3.22
N GLN A 57 6.53 6.94 3.44
CA GLN A 57 7.42 6.24 4.35
C GLN A 57 8.88 6.30 3.89
N THR A 58 9.13 6.23 2.59
CA THR A 58 10.48 6.34 2.02
C THR A 58 11.10 7.71 2.33
N TYR A 59 10.33 8.79 2.16
CA TYR A 59 10.77 10.14 2.53
C TYR A 59 11.02 10.26 4.04
N SER A 60 10.10 9.75 4.85
CA SER A 60 10.23 9.77 6.32
C SER A 60 11.48 9.03 6.80
N ASN A 61 11.77 7.84 6.25
CA ASN A 61 12.96 7.06 6.58
C ASN A 61 14.26 7.79 6.24
N GLN A 62 14.24 8.65 5.23
CA GLN A 62 15.36 9.51 4.83
C GLN A 62 15.40 10.84 5.60
N LYS A 63 14.46 11.06 6.52
CA LYS A 63 14.26 12.33 7.25
C LYS A 63 14.01 13.51 6.31
N LEU A 64 13.35 13.25 5.19
CA LEU A 64 12.95 14.25 4.21
C LEU A 64 11.46 14.57 4.37
N GLU A 65 11.11 15.82 4.11
CA GLU A 65 9.72 16.24 3.96
C GLU A 65 9.31 16.14 2.49
N VAL A 66 8.10 15.63 2.27
CA VAL A 66 7.48 15.56 0.95
C VAL A 66 7.02 16.96 0.55
N LYS A 67 7.41 17.41 -0.65
CA LYS A 67 7.02 18.71 -1.20
C LYS A 67 5.92 18.56 -2.24
N LEU A 68 5.35 19.69 -2.64
CA LEU A 68 4.28 19.75 -3.64
C LEU A 68 4.71 19.13 -4.98
N ASP A 69 5.94 19.40 -5.42
CA ASP A 69 6.48 18.88 -6.68
C ASP A 69 6.60 17.35 -6.65
N ASP A 70 7.03 16.78 -5.51
CA ASP A 70 7.13 15.32 -5.32
C ASP A 70 5.74 14.64 -5.39
N ILE A 71 4.71 15.31 -4.83
CA ILE A 71 3.32 14.85 -4.90
C ILE A 71 2.80 14.91 -6.34
N GLN A 72 3.13 15.96 -7.09
CA GLN A 72 2.74 16.08 -8.50
C GLN A 72 3.39 15.00 -9.35
N GLU A 73 4.70 14.75 -9.18
CA GLU A 73 5.42 13.69 -9.88
C GLU A 73 4.86 12.30 -9.53
N PHE A 74 4.52 12.06 -8.25
CA PHE A 74 3.82 10.84 -7.85
C PHE A 74 2.49 10.68 -8.59
N HIS A 75 1.66 11.72 -8.66
CA HIS A 75 0.39 11.66 -9.38
C HIS A 75 0.58 11.38 -10.87
N GLU A 76 1.58 11.99 -11.51
CA GLU A 76 1.92 11.71 -12.91
C GLU A 76 2.39 10.27 -13.10
N LEU A 77 3.21 9.75 -12.19
CA LEU A 77 3.66 8.37 -12.19
C LEU A 77 2.47 7.40 -12.14
N ILE A 78 1.53 7.61 -11.22
CA ILE A 78 0.31 6.80 -11.13
C ILE A 78 -0.52 6.94 -12.42
N ARG A 79 -0.72 8.17 -12.91
CA ARG A 79 -1.48 8.46 -14.13
C ARG A 79 -0.93 7.73 -15.34
N ASN A 80 0.39 7.74 -15.52
CA ASN A 80 1.09 7.10 -16.64
C ASN A 80 1.05 5.56 -16.57
N ASN A 81 0.69 4.98 -15.42
CA ASN A 81 0.61 3.54 -15.23
C ASN A 81 -0.83 3.03 -15.00
N LEU A 82 -1.85 3.88 -15.11
CA LEU A 82 -3.27 3.52 -14.93
C LEU A 82 -3.70 2.33 -15.78
N ASP A 83 -3.31 2.33 -17.07
CA ASP A 83 -3.68 1.27 -18.00
C ASP A 83 -3.03 -0.06 -17.63
N LYS A 84 -1.80 -0.04 -17.12
CA LYS A 84 -1.09 -1.26 -16.69
C LYS A 84 -1.73 -1.86 -15.43
N ILE A 85 -2.02 -1.00 -14.44
CA ILE A 85 -2.70 -1.43 -13.21
C ILE A 85 -4.09 -1.98 -13.56
N SER A 86 -4.83 -1.30 -14.42
CA SER A 86 -6.15 -1.73 -14.88
C SER A 86 -6.12 -3.08 -15.60
N LYS A 87 -5.19 -3.27 -16.54
CA LYS A 87 -5.03 -4.54 -17.26
C LYS A 87 -4.67 -5.69 -16.33
N ALA A 88 -3.74 -5.49 -15.40
CA ALA A 88 -3.35 -6.52 -14.44
C ALA A 88 -4.54 -6.97 -13.56
N LEU A 89 -5.42 -6.04 -13.18
CA LEU A 89 -6.63 -6.36 -12.42
C LEU A 89 -7.67 -7.11 -13.25
N ASP A 90 -7.78 -6.82 -14.55
CA ASP A 90 -8.70 -7.50 -15.47
C ASP A 90 -8.20 -8.91 -15.87
N GLU A 91 -6.89 -9.10 -16.02
CA GLU A 91 -6.26 -10.39 -16.35
C GLU A 91 -6.31 -11.40 -15.18
N SER A 92 -6.53 -10.94 -13.94
CA SER A 92 -6.72 -11.83 -12.77
C SER A 92 -8.05 -12.60 -12.76
N LYS A 93 -8.87 -12.48 -13.82
CA LYS A 93 -10.13 -13.23 -14.02
C LYS A 93 -9.95 -14.56 -14.78
N ALA A 94 -8.74 -15.08 -14.94
CA ALA A 94 -8.50 -16.40 -15.54
C ALA A 94 -8.61 -17.54 -14.53
#